data_AF-A0A8H3E255-F1
#
_entry.id   AF-A0A8H3E255-F1
#
_cell.length_a   1.000
_cell.length_b   1.000
_cell.length_c   1.000
_cell.angle_alpha   90.00
_cell.angle_beta   90.00
_cell.angle_gamma   90.00
#
_symmetry.space_group_name_H-M   'P 1'
#
loop_
_entity.id
_entity.type
_entity.pdbx_description
1 polymer ?
#
loop_
_entity_poly.entity_id
_entity_poly.type
_entity_poly.pdbx_seq_one_letter_code
_entity_poly.pdbx_strand_id
1 'polypeptide(L)'
;MSEPNKFIDWDKYVHSKDFDRACEIQSQGLSSGFSSSTLSSFGTSSSNSSISNSYGDLKLWDDLTWVDSSNHGVGKLEAYLYYYGLRGNRHPGPKLVYRTSTDIFSPPSGPSQDLRMMQMLTVHDHAQLSQDLWAMVRDKTAEILDHKKIKYTSIDLVRFCWKEDGKTITSAVTIWIGVRPDSTNGDAAFNSTQDIFKLLEGHGIDCIDIAYRESESQPLSGPILYPPVSNAHWLKSVFDWVTTPLSLPIAGLKTLDKQGTLGFYFKMGEDLYGVTARHVLFPDTEGNEPYSYMPAAPKKHVVLMGNNAFDELLSSVKDLSLILKDSVSSLEGSIKTQEAKVQGGSQQAVTELAIFQQQLDYANRTILELKTFFATLKKDWSDPKDRVIGHIVWSPPIAWKTPSHDYTQDVCVIKLDKDKFLPNFRGNALDLGTEIDPGKFKRLMYPRYDVPSEFQYPEDRIYPLRVILSATEINAPNSQDIQGEPARFVFKRGLKTGTTLGRLNGFMSRQRRYGLLGNHDSIEVAVIPYDNNSGPFSRGGDSGAAIVGANNDIIAQLTGGTGPTDSSDISYGTPMEWLWNDVIKAEYSTAVLFFDVTTNN
;
A
#
# COMPACT_ATOMS: atom_id res chain seq x y z
N MET A 1 -7.30 34.01 8.05
CA MET A 1 -5.84 33.82 8.02
C MET A 1 -5.58 32.34 8.17
N SER A 2 -5.51 31.61 7.06
CA SER A 2 -5.16 30.19 7.02
C SER A 2 -3.66 30.08 6.76
N GLU A 3 -2.94 29.40 7.64
CA GLU A 3 -1.49 29.18 7.55
C GLU A 3 -1.10 28.48 6.23
N PRO A 4 0.08 28.78 5.66
CA PRO A 4 0.56 28.14 4.43
C PRO A 4 0.81 26.64 4.68
N ASN A 5 0.45 25.82 3.69
CA ASN A 5 0.61 24.37 3.71
C ASN A 5 2.11 24.02 3.63
N LYS A 6 2.81 24.15 4.76
CA LYS A 6 4.22 23.80 4.91
C LYS A 6 4.43 22.39 4.36
N PHE A 7 5.41 22.23 3.47
CA PHE A 7 6.00 20.91 3.22
C PHE A 7 6.41 20.33 4.58
N ILE A 8 5.66 19.33 5.05
CA ILE A 8 5.91 18.72 6.35
C ILE A 8 7.09 17.77 6.17
N ASP A 9 8.23 18.18 6.72
CA ASP A 9 9.34 17.27 6.98
C ASP A 9 8.88 16.28 8.07
N TRP A 10 8.39 15.12 7.65
CA TRP A 10 7.81 14.12 8.55
C TRP A 10 8.84 13.61 9.57
N ASP A 11 10.11 13.51 9.19
CA ASP A 11 11.19 13.10 10.09
C ASP A 11 11.38 14.10 11.23
N LYS A 12 11.19 15.41 10.97
CA LYS A 12 11.19 16.43 12.04
C LYS A 12 9.86 16.51 12.78
N TYR A 13 8.74 16.39 12.07
CA TYR A 13 7.40 16.58 12.63
C TYR A 13 7.08 15.57 13.73
N VAL A 14 7.46 14.29 13.55
CA VAL A 14 7.18 13.24 14.55
C VAL A 14 7.87 13.47 15.90
N HIS A 15 8.92 14.30 15.95
CA HIS A 15 9.59 14.71 17.19
C HIS A 15 9.06 16.04 17.77
N SER A 16 8.05 16.65 17.13
CA SER A 16 7.45 17.90 17.58
C SER A 16 6.40 17.71 18.67
N LYS A 17 6.17 18.76 19.46
CA LYS A 17 5.05 18.83 20.40
C LYS A 17 3.69 18.75 19.70
N ASP A 18 3.60 19.18 18.45
CA ASP A 18 2.35 19.14 17.68
C ASP A 18 1.96 17.72 17.31
N PHE A 19 2.93 16.86 16.98
CA PHE A 19 2.69 15.43 16.79
C PHE A 19 2.22 14.77 18.08
N ASP A 20 2.89 15.07 19.20
CA ASP A 20 2.51 14.54 20.51
C ASP A 20 1.09 14.97 20.89
N ARG A 21 0.75 16.24 20.69
CA ARG A 21 -0.60 16.78 20.89
C ARG A 21 -1.62 16.13 19.95
N ALA A 22 -1.25 15.86 18.70
CA ALA A 22 -2.15 15.17 17.77
C ALA A 22 -2.47 13.74 18.22
N CYS A 23 -1.50 13.03 18.81
CA CYS A 23 -1.72 11.73 19.44
C CYS A 23 -2.65 11.84 20.66
N GLU A 24 -2.48 12.88 21.49
CA GLU A 24 -3.32 13.13 22.67
C GLU A 24 -4.76 13.54 22.31
N ILE A 25 -4.96 14.38 21.28
CA ILE A 25 -6.31 14.77 20.83
C ILE A 25 -7.08 13.54 20.34
N GLN A 26 -6.40 12.66 19.59
CA GLN A 26 -6.98 11.40 19.13
C GLN A 26 -7.44 10.53 20.31
N SER A 27 -6.66 10.48 21.41
CA SER A 27 -7.04 9.73 22.60
C SER A 27 -8.14 10.40 23.43
N GLN A 28 -8.16 11.73 23.50
CA GLN A 28 -9.22 12.47 24.22
C GLN A 28 -10.58 12.41 23.53
N GLY A 29 -10.61 12.29 22.19
CA GLY A 29 -11.82 11.95 21.45
C GLY A 29 -12.45 10.61 21.87
N LEU A 30 -11.68 9.73 22.53
CA LEU A 30 -12.13 8.45 23.10
C LEU A 30 -12.47 8.56 24.60
N SER A 31 -12.12 9.64 25.29
CA SER A 31 -12.27 9.77 26.76
C SER A 31 -13.69 10.09 27.24
N SER A 32 -14.66 10.32 26.35
CA SER A 32 -16.10 10.31 26.68
C SER A 32 -16.72 8.90 26.66
N GLY A 33 -15.92 7.86 26.47
CA GLY A 33 -16.34 6.49 26.71
C GLY A 33 -15.19 5.52 26.49
N PHE A 34 -14.52 5.09 27.57
CA PHE A 34 -14.42 3.68 27.97
C PHE A 34 -13.40 3.48 29.10
N SER A 35 -13.74 2.55 30.00
CA SER A 35 -12.82 1.92 30.96
C SER A 35 -12.19 0.67 30.34
N SER A 36 -10.97 0.38 30.76
CA SER A 36 -10.12 -0.77 30.41
C SER A 36 -10.88 -2.11 30.24
N SER A 37 -11.11 -2.55 29.00
CA SER A 37 -10.89 -3.92 28.50
C SER A 37 -11.54 -4.11 27.11
N THR A 38 -10.74 -4.54 26.12
CA THR A 38 -11.16 -5.18 24.84
C THR A 38 -12.02 -4.36 23.84
N LEU A 39 -11.68 -4.47 22.55
CA LEU A 39 -12.44 -4.10 21.34
C LEU A 39 -13.95 -3.76 21.50
N SER A 40 -14.41 -2.61 20.98
CA SER A 40 -15.41 -2.54 19.87
C SER A 40 -16.11 -1.16 19.69
N SER A 41 -16.39 -0.85 18.40
CA SER A 41 -17.65 -0.26 17.86
C SER A 41 -17.85 1.26 17.64
N PHE A 42 -17.66 1.66 16.36
CA PHE A 42 -18.46 2.55 15.47
C PHE A 42 -18.71 4.05 15.75
N GLY A 43 -18.54 4.85 14.66
CA GLY A 43 -19.20 6.15 14.48
C GLY A 43 -18.70 6.96 13.27
N THR A 44 -19.45 6.93 12.17
CA THR A 44 -19.25 7.69 10.92
C THR A 44 -19.50 9.21 11.07
N SER A 45 -18.73 10.06 10.39
CA SER A 45 -19.27 11.29 9.78
C SER A 45 -18.40 11.87 8.66
N SER A 46 -19.06 12.20 7.56
CA SER A 46 -18.57 12.85 6.35
C SER A 46 -18.29 14.34 6.57
N SER A 47 -17.22 14.88 5.98
CA SER A 47 -17.24 16.27 5.51
C SER A 47 -16.30 16.50 4.32
N ASN A 48 -16.90 17.02 3.24
CA ASN A 48 -16.23 17.56 2.06
C ASN A 48 -15.27 18.69 2.45
N SER A 49 -14.06 18.71 1.90
CA SER A 49 -13.37 19.99 1.73
C SER A 49 -12.60 20.05 0.42
N SER A 50 -12.80 21.19 -0.23
CA SER A 50 -12.43 21.59 -1.58
C SER A 50 -10.92 21.78 -1.77
N ILE A 51 -10.42 21.28 -2.91
CA ILE A 51 -9.07 21.45 -3.44
C ILE A 51 -8.72 22.95 -3.52
N SER A 52 -7.67 23.39 -2.80
CA SER A 52 -7.16 24.78 -2.85
C SER A 52 -5.78 24.83 -3.54
N ASN A 53 -5.60 25.87 -4.37
CA ASN A 53 -4.60 25.98 -5.44
C ASN A 53 -3.15 26.25 -4.97
N SER A 54 -2.17 25.67 -5.69
CA SER A 54 -0.73 25.63 -5.38
C SER A 54 0.11 26.87 -5.81
N TYR A 55 -0.41 28.10 -5.71
CA TYR A 55 0.33 29.30 -6.17
C TYR A 55 1.12 30.04 -5.09
N GLY A 56 0.85 29.78 -3.80
CA GLY A 56 1.39 30.58 -2.70
C GLY A 56 2.86 30.32 -2.35
N ASP A 57 3.37 29.11 -2.58
CA ASP A 57 4.67 28.70 -2.00
C ASP A 57 5.90 29.20 -2.77
N LEU A 58 5.76 29.61 -4.03
CA LEU A 58 6.89 29.96 -4.89
C LEU A 58 7.40 31.40 -4.73
N LYS A 59 6.74 32.24 -3.92
CA LYS A 59 7.07 33.68 -3.73
C LYS A 59 7.53 34.36 -5.02
N LEU A 60 6.85 34.01 -6.11
CA LEU A 60 7.32 34.35 -7.46
C LEU A 60 7.30 35.86 -7.67
N TRP A 61 6.46 36.54 -6.90
CA TRP A 61 6.15 37.96 -6.96
C TRP A 61 6.77 38.80 -5.82
N ASP A 62 7.41 38.16 -4.83
CA ASP A 62 7.83 38.83 -3.59
C ASP A 62 9.31 39.28 -3.56
N ASP A 63 10.12 38.93 -4.58
CA ASP A 63 11.54 39.29 -4.63
C ASP A 63 11.96 39.79 -6.02
N LEU A 64 12.33 41.08 -6.10
CA LEU A 64 12.95 41.73 -7.27
C LEU A 64 14.49 41.57 -7.30
N THR A 65 15.08 40.78 -6.41
CA THR A 65 16.54 40.57 -6.27
C THR A 65 16.96 39.13 -6.59
N TRP A 66 16.36 38.53 -7.62
CA TRP A 66 16.83 37.23 -8.12
C TRP A 66 18.10 37.41 -8.94
N VAL A 67 19.19 36.79 -8.48
CA VAL A 67 20.47 36.76 -9.18
C VAL A 67 20.76 35.32 -9.56
N ASP A 68 20.33 34.90 -10.76
CA ASP A 68 21.08 33.85 -11.44
C ASP A 68 22.32 34.51 -12.02
N SER A 69 23.48 34.08 -11.52
CA SER A 69 24.78 34.62 -11.90
C SER A 69 25.28 34.06 -13.24
N SER A 70 24.50 33.18 -13.89
CA SER A 70 24.84 32.62 -15.19
C SER A 70 24.44 33.55 -16.34
N ASN A 71 25.32 33.68 -17.33
CA ASN A 71 25.09 34.56 -18.48
C ASN A 71 24.01 34.00 -19.44
N HIS A 72 23.76 32.68 -19.37
CA HIS A 72 22.82 31.98 -20.26
C HIS A 72 21.60 31.42 -19.52
N GLY A 73 21.39 31.76 -18.26
CA GLY A 73 20.18 31.37 -17.51
C GLY A 73 18.92 32.09 -18.00
N VAL A 74 17.77 31.44 -17.87
CA VAL A 74 16.47 32.06 -18.15
C VAL A 74 15.99 32.90 -16.96
N GLY A 75 15.18 33.93 -17.19
CA GLY A 75 14.69 34.78 -16.09
C GLY A 75 13.81 34.00 -15.08
N LYS A 76 13.75 34.44 -13.82
CA LYS A 76 12.98 33.77 -12.74
C LYS A 76 11.55 33.36 -13.14
N LEU A 77 10.79 34.28 -13.73
CA LEU A 77 9.41 33.99 -14.15
C LEU A 77 9.35 32.92 -15.22
N GLU A 78 10.28 32.97 -16.17
CA GLU A 78 10.39 31.98 -17.24
C GLU A 78 10.79 30.62 -16.69
N ALA A 79 11.79 30.57 -15.80
CA ALA A 79 12.25 29.35 -15.17
C ALA A 79 11.09 28.53 -14.57
N TYR A 80 10.16 29.18 -13.86
CA TYR A 80 9.06 28.49 -13.18
C TYR A 80 7.77 28.37 -13.97
N LEU A 81 7.54 29.22 -14.98
CA LEU A 81 6.26 29.29 -15.69
C LEU A 81 6.32 28.86 -17.16
N TYR A 82 7.50 28.64 -17.74
CA TYR A 82 7.62 28.28 -19.16
C TYR A 82 6.82 27.03 -19.51
N TYR A 83 6.91 25.98 -18.68
CA TYR A 83 6.24 24.69 -18.83
C TYR A 83 4.92 24.55 -18.04
N TYR A 84 4.31 25.67 -17.68
CA TYR A 84 3.07 25.68 -16.93
C TYR A 84 1.96 24.87 -17.64
N GLY A 85 1.24 24.02 -16.88
CA GLY A 85 0.17 23.15 -17.40
C GLY A 85 0.59 21.71 -17.71
N LEU A 86 1.89 21.39 -17.78
CA LEU A 86 2.36 20.03 -18.08
C LEU A 86 2.02 19.00 -16.97
N ARG A 87 1.85 19.45 -15.72
CA ARG A 87 1.52 18.58 -14.57
C ARG A 87 0.03 18.58 -14.22
N GLY A 88 -0.83 18.95 -15.16
CA GLY A 88 -2.28 19.05 -14.97
C GLY A 88 -2.75 20.50 -14.84
N ASN A 89 -4.07 20.65 -14.80
CA ASN A 89 -4.70 21.97 -14.82
C ASN A 89 -4.24 22.81 -13.62
N ARG A 90 -3.69 23.99 -13.89
CA ARG A 90 -3.23 24.94 -12.88
C ARG A 90 -2.04 24.50 -12.02
N HIS A 91 -1.18 23.63 -12.53
CA HIS A 91 0.08 23.25 -11.86
C HIS A 91 1.33 23.80 -12.58
N PRO A 92 2.34 24.25 -11.82
CA PRO A 92 3.64 24.60 -12.40
C PRO A 92 4.28 23.38 -13.06
N GLY A 93 4.96 23.63 -14.17
CA GLY A 93 5.78 22.64 -14.84
C GLY A 93 7.11 22.40 -14.11
N PRO A 94 7.98 21.53 -14.64
CA PRO A 94 9.36 21.44 -14.18
C PRO A 94 10.08 22.78 -14.40
N LYS A 95 11.02 23.14 -13.52
CA LYS A 95 11.81 24.38 -13.63
C LYS A 95 12.70 24.30 -14.86
N LEU A 96 12.59 25.28 -15.75
CA LEU A 96 13.46 25.45 -16.91
C LEU A 96 14.82 26.03 -16.46
N VAL A 97 15.89 25.43 -16.97
CA VAL A 97 17.28 25.87 -16.71
C VAL A 97 17.84 26.62 -17.92
N TYR A 98 17.61 26.08 -19.11
CA TYR A 98 18.14 26.63 -20.38
C TYR A 98 17.29 26.13 -21.56
N ARG A 99 17.17 26.90 -22.63
CA ARG A 99 16.52 26.48 -23.89
C ARG A 99 17.12 27.18 -25.11
N THR A 100 17.02 26.53 -26.27
CA THR A 100 17.41 27.09 -27.58
C THR A 100 16.23 27.61 -28.40
N SER A 101 15.01 27.26 -27.99
CA SER A 101 13.80 27.60 -28.76
C SER A 101 13.68 29.09 -29.01
N THR A 102 13.21 29.49 -30.19
CA THR A 102 12.97 30.89 -30.55
C THR A 102 11.63 31.43 -30.02
N ASP A 103 10.86 30.60 -29.32
CA ASP A 103 9.64 30.99 -28.64
C ASP A 103 9.87 32.17 -27.67
N ILE A 104 8.97 33.14 -27.68
CA ILE A 104 9.07 34.34 -26.83
C ILE A 104 8.22 34.12 -25.58
N PHE A 105 8.88 33.92 -24.44
CA PHE A 105 8.19 33.86 -23.16
C PHE A 105 7.76 35.28 -22.74
N SER A 106 6.45 35.52 -22.74
CA SER A 106 5.88 36.77 -22.24
C SER A 106 5.57 36.62 -20.74
N PRO A 107 6.30 37.30 -19.84
CA PRO A 107 6.05 37.19 -18.42
C PRO A 107 4.66 37.75 -18.08
N PRO A 108 3.90 37.07 -17.20
CA PRO A 108 2.62 37.59 -16.73
C PRO A 108 2.82 38.92 -15.98
N SER A 109 1.92 39.87 -16.21
CA SER A 109 1.89 41.19 -15.56
C SER A 109 1.48 41.13 -14.09
N GLY A 110 0.99 39.98 -13.63
CA GLY A 110 0.64 39.73 -12.24
C GLY A 110 0.00 38.35 -12.02
N PRO A 111 -0.26 37.99 -10.75
CA PRO A 111 -0.77 36.66 -10.37
C PRO A 111 -2.18 36.35 -10.89
N SER A 112 -2.93 37.37 -11.30
CA SER A 112 -4.32 37.23 -11.78
C SER A 112 -4.42 37.06 -13.31
N GLN A 113 -3.31 37.15 -14.05
CA GLN A 113 -3.31 36.96 -15.50
C GLN A 113 -3.34 35.46 -15.83
N ASP A 114 -4.16 35.09 -16.82
CA ASP A 114 -4.18 33.71 -17.32
C ASP A 114 -2.81 33.34 -17.90
N LEU A 115 -2.28 32.22 -17.43
CA LEU A 115 -0.98 31.70 -17.83
C LEU A 115 -1.10 30.84 -19.09
N ARG A 116 -0.08 30.93 -19.95
CA ARG A 116 0.07 30.06 -21.13
C ARG A 116 0.15 28.60 -20.69
N MET A 117 -0.86 27.82 -21.05
CA MET A 117 -0.93 26.38 -20.77
C MET A 117 -0.20 25.62 -21.87
N MET A 118 0.96 25.05 -21.54
CA MET A 118 1.67 24.11 -22.39
C MET A 118 1.13 22.69 -22.22
N GLN A 119 1.13 21.96 -23.32
CA GLN A 119 0.85 20.53 -23.40
C GLN A 119 2.00 19.83 -24.12
N MET A 120 2.29 18.61 -23.70
CA MET A 120 3.29 17.76 -24.35
C MET A 120 2.61 16.85 -25.36
N LEU A 121 3.23 16.74 -26.53
CA LEU A 121 2.81 15.93 -27.66
C LEU A 121 3.86 14.85 -27.94
N THR A 122 3.39 13.69 -28.41
CA THR A 122 4.24 12.59 -28.84
C THR A 122 4.89 12.90 -30.20
N VAL A 123 6.11 12.39 -30.40
CA VAL A 123 6.84 12.44 -31.66
C VAL A 123 6.89 11.05 -32.24
N HIS A 124 6.16 10.80 -33.32
CA HIS A 124 6.08 9.48 -33.96
C HIS A 124 6.95 9.38 -35.22
N ASP A 125 7.23 10.51 -35.88
CA ASP A 125 8.04 10.59 -37.10
C ASP A 125 8.68 11.98 -37.21
N HIS A 126 9.84 12.07 -37.88
CA HIS A 126 10.59 13.30 -38.12
C HIS A 126 11.42 13.21 -39.41
N ALA A 127 11.35 14.25 -40.26
CA ALA A 127 11.92 14.25 -41.60
C ALA A 127 13.44 14.01 -41.65
N GLN A 128 14.19 14.48 -40.64
CA GLN A 128 15.64 14.36 -40.55
C GLN A 128 16.11 13.37 -39.47
N LEU A 129 15.21 12.84 -38.65
CA LEU A 129 15.57 12.03 -37.47
C LEU A 129 14.78 10.71 -37.46
N SER A 130 15.44 9.63 -37.86
CA SER A 130 14.88 8.27 -37.75
C SER A 130 15.00 7.72 -36.33
N GLN A 131 14.30 6.61 -36.05
CA GLN A 131 14.36 5.95 -34.73
C GLN A 131 15.77 5.44 -34.38
N ASP A 132 16.48 4.85 -35.34
CA ASP A 132 17.85 4.36 -35.13
C ASP A 132 18.83 5.53 -34.91
N LEU A 133 18.66 6.61 -35.68
CA LEU A 133 19.49 7.81 -35.52
C LEU A 133 19.22 8.49 -34.18
N TRP A 134 17.96 8.51 -33.71
CA TRP A 134 17.62 9.00 -32.38
C TRP A 134 18.29 8.20 -31.27
N ALA A 135 18.31 6.87 -31.33
CA ALA A 135 18.98 6.06 -30.33
C ALA A 135 20.47 6.42 -30.21
N MET A 136 21.15 6.60 -31.35
CA MET A 136 22.55 7.04 -31.39
C MET A 136 22.73 8.47 -30.85
N VAL A 137 21.91 9.42 -31.29
CA VAL A 137 21.97 10.82 -30.81
C VAL A 137 21.73 10.88 -29.30
N ARG A 138 20.76 10.14 -28.77
CA ARG A 138 20.45 10.04 -27.34
C ARG A 138 21.66 9.54 -26.56
N ASP A 139 22.28 8.46 -27.00
CA ASP A 139 23.41 7.84 -26.29
C ASP A 139 24.68 8.73 -26.37
N LYS A 140 24.95 9.34 -27.53
CA LYS A 140 26.04 10.32 -27.65
C LYS A 140 25.79 11.60 -26.86
N THR A 141 24.54 12.03 -26.74
CA THR A 141 24.17 13.15 -25.86
C THR A 141 24.47 12.80 -24.40
N ALA A 142 24.16 11.59 -23.95
CA ALA A 142 24.53 11.13 -22.61
C ALA A 142 26.05 11.18 -22.39
N GLU A 143 26.86 10.68 -23.33
CA GLU A 143 28.33 10.75 -23.26
C GLU A 143 28.84 12.20 -23.15
N ILE A 144 28.25 13.13 -23.91
CA ILE A 144 28.60 14.56 -23.85
C ILE A 144 28.29 15.12 -22.44
N LEU A 145 27.10 14.84 -21.91
CA LEU A 145 26.68 15.32 -20.60
C LEU A 145 27.59 14.76 -19.48
N ASP A 146 27.95 13.49 -19.55
CA ASP A 146 28.87 12.84 -18.60
C ASP A 146 30.28 13.46 -18.63
N HIS A 147 30.84 13.67 -19.82
CA HIS A 147 32.14 14.35 -19.97
C HIS A 147 32.13 15.78 -19.41
N LYS A 148 30.99 16.47 -19.51
CA LYS A 148 30.77 17.82 -18.95
C LYS A 148 30.40 17.78 -17.47
N LYS A 149 30.31 16.61 -16.85
CA LYS A 149 29.93 16.38 -15.45
C LYS A 149 28.53 16.91 -15.11
N ILE A 150 27.62 16.91 -16.09
CA ILE A 150 26.21 17.27 -15.91
C ILE A 150 25.45 16.03 -15.43
N LYS A 151 24.80 16.13 -14.27
CA LYS A 151 24.04 15.03 -13.67
C LYS A 151 22.64 14.95 -14.30
N TYR A 152 22.59 14.44 -15.52
CA TYR A 152 21.33 14.25 -16.24
C TYR A 152 20.51 13.09 -15.62
N THR A 153 19.19 13.17 -15.77
CA THR A 153 18.21 12.19 -15.26
C THR A 153 17.31 11.61 -16.35
N SER A 154 17.12 12.34 -17.46
CA SER A 154 16.43 11.83 -18.65
C SER A 154 16.89 12.57 -19.90
N ILE A 155 16.78 11.93 -21.07
CA ILE A 155 17.00 12.53 -22.39
C ILE A 155 15.80 12.10 -23.25
N ASP A 156 14.83 13.00 -23.37
CA ASP A 156 13.53 12.72 -23.97
C ASP A 156 13.40 13.43 -25.33
N LEU A 157 12.68 12.83 -26.28
CA LEU A 157 12.29 13.49 -27.54
C LEU A 157 10.81 13.82 -27.49
N VAL A 158 10.49 15.11 -27.40
CA VAL A 158 9.12 15.58 -27.18
C VAL A 158 8.79 16.75 -28.10
N ARG A 159 7.51 17.09 -28.19
CA ARG A 159 7.04 18.31 -28.85
C ARG A 159 6.04 19.00 -27.93
N PHE A 160 5.96 20.32 -27.96
CA PHE A 160 5.03 21.06 -27.14
C PHE A 160 3.98 21.77 -28.00
N CYS A 161 2.81 22.01 -27.43
CA CYS A 161 1.85 22.95 -27.99
C CYS A 161 1.20 23.81 -26.89
N TRP A 162 0.70 24.98 -27.28
CA TRP A 162 -0.03 25.89 -26.41
C TRP A 162 -1.04 26.69 -27.22
N LYS A 163 -1.91 27.43 -26.52
CA LYS A 163 -2.85 28.36 -27.16
C LYS A 163 -2.36 29.80 -27.01
N GLU A 164 -2.41 30.54 -28.11
CA GLU A 164 -2.17 31.98 -28.16
C GLU A 164 -3.23 32.61 -29.08
N ASP A 165 -3.96 33.61 -28.58
CA ASP A 165 -5.09 34.25 -29.29
C ASP A 165 -6.10 33.27 -29.91
N GLY A 166 -6.37 32.17 -29.19
CA GLY A 166 -7.30 31.12 -29.64
C GLY A 166 -6.75 30.15 -30.68
N LYS A 167 -5.51 30.34 -31.15
CA LYS A 167 -4.82 29.44 -32.10
C LYS A 167 -3.87 28.51 -31.36
N THR A 168 -3.79 27.26 -31.80
CA THR A 168 -2.82 26.30 -31.28
C THR A 168 -1.48 26.49 -31.99
N ILE A 169 -0.46 26.83 -31.22
CA ILE A 169 0.94 26.91 -31.66
C ILE A 169 1.63 25.61 -31.28
N THR A 170 2.47 25.09 -32.17
CA THR A 170 3.23 23.86 -31.96
C THR A 170 4.71 24.16 -32.11
N SER A 171 5.53 23.72 -31.16
CA SER A 171 6.97 23.92 -31.18
C SER A 171 7.67 23.02 -32.20
N ALA A 172 8.94 23.32 -32.48
CA ALA A 172 9.85 22.32 -33.04
C ALA A 172 9.94 21.08 -32.12
N VAL A 173 10.46 19.97 -32.66
CA VAL A 173 10.82 18.84 -31.79
C VAL A 173 11.92 19.29 -30.84
N THR A 174 11.83 18.88 -29.58
CA THR A 174 12.78 19.26 -28.55
C THR A 174 13.43 18.03 -27.93
N ILE A 175 14.77 18.00 -27.91
CA ILE A 175 15.54 17.15 -27.00
C ILE A 175 15.41 17.78 -25.61
N TRP A 176 14.60 17.14 -24.77
CA TRP A 176 14.24 17.63 -23.46
C TRP A 176 15.04 16.88 -22.40
N ILE A 177 16.05 17.56 -21.86
CA ILE A 177 17.04 16.98 -20.95
C ILE A 177 16.63 17.27 -19.52
N GLY A 178 16.41 16.20 -18.76
CA GLY A 178 16.25 16.27 -17.32
C GLY A 178 17.59 16.36 -16.62
N VAL A 179 17.76 17.27 -15.67
CA VAL A 179 18.94 17.37 -14.79
C VAL A 179 18.51 17.41 -13.34
N ARG A 180 19.33 16.87 -12.43
CA ARG A 180 19.01 16.89 -11.00
C ARG A 180 18.82 18.35 -10.51
N PRO A 181 17.81 18.65 -9.68
CA PRO A 181 17.58 20.00 -9.16
C PRO A 181 18.85 20.62 -8.57
N ASP A 182 19.08 21.91 -8.86
CA ASP A 182 20.22 22.70 -8.41
C ASP A 182 21.63 22.13 -8.74
N SER A 183 21.72 21.15 -9.66
CA SER A 183 22.99 20.50 -10.03
C SER A 183 23.66 21.09 -11.27
N THR A 184 22.99 21.97 -12.01
CA THR A 184 23.45 22.57 -13.28
C THR A 184 22.86 23.98 -13.41
N ASN A 185 23.60 24.88 -14.07
CA ASN A 185 23.18 26.26 -14.34
C ASN A 185 23.14 26.53 -15.86
N GLY A 186 22.66 27.73 -16.24
CA GLY A 186 22.51 28.13 -17.64
C GLY A 186 23.80 28.04 -18.46
N ASP A 187 24.95 28.43 -17.89
CA ASP A 187 26.24 28.41 -18.61
C ASP A 187 26.73 26.98 -18.89
N ALA A 188 26.59 26.06 -17.95
CA ALA A 188 26.93 24.66 -18.15
C ALA A 188 26.00 23.99 -19.18
N ALA A 189 24.70 24.29 -19.10
CA ALA A 189 23.71 23.82 -20.07
C ALA A 189 23.97 24.39 -21.48
N PHE A 190 24.31 25.68 -21.59
CA PHE A 190 24.71 26.30 -22.85
C PHE A 190 25.95 25.63 -23.46
N ASN A 191 27.01 25.45 -22.66
CA ASN A 191 28.26 24.85 -23.14
C ASN A 191 28.09 23.41 -23.62
N SER A 192 27.27 22.61 -22.94
CA SER A 192 26.95 21.24 -23.38
C SER A 192 26.06 21.23 -24.63
N THR A 193 25.11 22.16 -24.72
CA THR A 193 24.27 22.36 -25.92
C THR A 193 25.11 22.60 -27.17
N GLN A 194 26.20 23.37 -27.10
CA GLN A 194 27.07 23.59 -28.26
C GLN A 194 27.69 22.31 -28.82
N ASP A 195 28.04 21.35 -27.96
CA ASP A 195 28.59 20.07 -28.40
C ASP A 195 27.49 19.12 -28.91
N ILE A 196 26.28 19.21 -28.34
CA ILE A 196 25.10 18.49 -28.86
C ILE A 196 24.70 19.05 -30.24
N PHE A 197 24.79 20.36 -30.48
CA PHE A 197 24.53 20.92 -31.80
C PHE A 197 25.53 20.42 -32.84
N LYS A 198 26.83 20.37 -32.53
CA LYS A 198 27.82 19.77 -33.44
C LYS A 198 27.50 18.30 -33.76
N LEU A 199 27.00 17.55 -32.78
CA LEU A 199 26.55 16.17 -32.98
C LEU A 199 25.37 16.10 -33.96
N LEU A 200 24.38 17.00 -33.82
CA LEU A 200 23.22 17.08 -34.70
C LEU A 200 23.60 17.52 -36.12
N GLU A 201 24.43 18.56 -36.24
CA GLU A 201 24.97 19.06 -37.52
C GLU A 201 25.74 17.98 -38.29
N GLY A 202 26.55 17.18 -37.57
CA GLY A 202 27.29 16.06 -38.16
C GLY A 202 26.41 14.99 -38.81
N HIS A 203 25.11 14.98 -38.49
CA HIS A 203 24.10 14.08 -39.07
C HIS A 203 23.07 14.81 -39.94
N GLY A 204 23.28 16.09 -40.26
CA GLY A 204 22.39 16.89 -41.09
C GLY A 204 21.05 17.24 -40.42
N ILE A 205 21.02 17.31 -39.08
CA ILE A 205 19.83 17.66 -38.31
C ILE A 205 19.94 19.13 -37.88
N ASP A 206 19.01 19.98 -38.34
CA ASP A 206 19.03 21.43 -38.08
C ASP A 206 17.73 21.99 -37.47
N CYS A 207 16.68 21.17 -37.36
CA CYS A 207 15.33 21.60 -36.97
C CYS A 207 14.85 21.06 -35.62
N ILE A 208 15.78 20.84 -34.67
CA ILE A 208 15.50 20.33 -33.33
C ILE A 208 15.98 21.32 -32.26
N ASP A 209 15.08 21.66 -31.34
CA ASP A 209 15.38 22.45 -30.16
C ASP A 209 16.00 21.60 -29.04
N ILE A 210 16.75 22.23 -28.14
CA ILE A 210 17.30 21.59 -26.94
C ILE A 210 16.86 22.42 -25.74
N ALA A 211 16.35 21.76 -24.70
CA ALA A 211 15.98 22.42 -23.46
C ALA A 211 16.31 21.56 -22.23
N TYR A 212 16.78 22.23 -21.18
CA TYR A 212 17.15 21.63 -19.90
C TYR A 212 16.12 22.00 -18.85
N ARG A 213 15.69 21.00 -18.09
CA ARG A 213 14.77 21.17 -16.98
C ARG A 213 15.25 20.44 -15.73
N GLU A 214 14.87 20.94 -14.58
CA GLU A 214 15.05 20.20 -13.34
C GLU A 214 14.10 19.00 -13.29
N SER A 215 14.66 17.85 -12.93
CA SER A 215 13.92 16.61 -12.74
C SER A 215 14.69 15.57 -11.96
N GLU A 216 13.96 14.61 -11.40
CA GLU A 216 14.52 13.42 -10.78
C GLU A 216 13.93 12.19 -11.47
N SER A 217 14.77 11.19 -11.72
CA SER A 217 14.30 9.86 -12.11
C SER A 217 13.86 9.13 -10.86
N GLN A 218 12.60 8.71 -10.82
CA GLN A 218 12.06 7.91 -9.73
C GLN A 218 11.63 6.55 -10.29
N PRO A 219 12.08 5.43 -9.71
CA PRO A 219 11.48 4.14 -10.01
C PRO A 219 9.99 4.20 -9.69
N LEU A 220 9.14 3.78 -10.63
CA LEU A 220 7.68 3.77 -10.45
C LEU A 220 7.20 2.59 -9.58
N SER A 221 8.13 1.76 -9.10
CA SER A 221 7.85 0.74 -8.10
C SER A 221 7.78 1.44 -6.75
N GLY A 222 6.57 1.56 -6.20
CA GLY A 222 6.43 2.01 -4.81
C GLY A 222 7.10 1.05 -3.81
N PRO A 223 6.96 1.26 -2.49
CA PRO A 223 7.89 0.66 -1.55
C PRO A 223 7.74 -0.87 -1.46
N ILE A 224 8.86 -1.53 -1.12
CA ILE A 224 8.93 -2.98 -0.91
C ILE A 224 8.15 -3.33 0.38
N LEU A 225 7.41 -4.45 0.37
CA LEU A 225 6.75 -4.95 1.57
C LEU A 225 7.79 -5.41 2.60
N TYR A 226 7.55 -5.11 3.87
CA TYR A 226 8.46 -5.41 4.96
C TYR A 226 8.55 -6.93 5.23
N PRO A 227 9.68 -7.42 5.76
CA PRO A 227 9.74 -8.76 6.31
C PRO A 227 8.86 -8.87 7.56
N PRO A 228 8.29 -10.05 7.85
CA PRO A 228 7.67 -10.28 9.15
C PRO A 228 8.67 -10.03 10.26
N VAL A 229 8.19 -9.43 11.34
CA VAL A 229 9.02 -9.14 12.50
C VAL A 229 8.89 -10.25 13.54
N SER A 230 9.97 -10.46 14.31
CA SER A 230 9.96 -11.41 15.43
C SER A 230 8.82 -11.11 16.40
N ASN A 231 8.28 -12.14 17.06
CA ASN A 231 7.31 -11.98 18.13
C ASN A 231 7.87 -11.16 19.32
N ALA A 232 9.19 -11.07 19.47
CA ALA A 232 9.82 -10.21 20.47
C ALA A 232 9.85 -8.73 20.06
N HIS A 233 9.47 -8.38 18.84
CA HIS A 233 9.49 -7.00 18.34
C HIS A 233 8.25 -6.23 18.81
N TRP A 234 8.42 -5.06 19.43
CA TRP A 234 7.27 -4.31 19.96
C TRP A 234 6.41 -3.65 18.89
N LEU A 235 6.94 -3.43 17.69
CA LEU A 235 6.15 -2.87 16.56
C LEU A 235 5.33 -3.93 15.82
N LYS A 236 5.35 -5.19 16.26
CA LYS A 236 4.73 -6.30 15.55
C LYS A 236 3.26 -6.07 15.19
N SER A 237 2.46 -5.50 16.09
CA SER A 237 1.03 -5.23 15.83
C SER A 237 0.76 -4.22 14.71
N VAL A 238 1.72 -3.34 14.40
CA VAL A 238 1.59 -2.32 13.35
C VAL A 238 2.37 -2.68 12.08
N PHE A 239 3.38 -3.54 12.18
CA PHE A 239 4.14 -4.02 11.03
C PHE A 239 3.34 -5.01 10.18
N ASP A 240 2.51 -5.86 10.80
CA ASP A 240 1.78 -6.94 10.11
C ASP A 240 1.03 -6.43 8.85
N TRP A 241 0.55 -5.18 8.85
CA TRP A 241 -0.23 -4.55 7.77
C TRP A 241 0.57 -4.24 6.50
N VAL A 242 1.91 -4.18 6.60
CA VAL A 242 2.82 -3.83 5.50
C VAL A 242 3.83 -4.94 5.19
N THR A 243 3.50 -6.19 5.57
CA THR A 243 4.38 -7.35 5.39
C THR A 243 3.92 -8.30 4.29
N THR A 244 4.71 -9.31 3.93
CA THR A 244 4.39 -10.28 2.86
C THR A 244 3.52 -11.50 3.24
N PRO A 245 3.31 -11.89 4.52
CA PRO A 245 2.35 -12.93 4.88
C PRO A 245 0.94 -12.61 4.40
N LEU A 246 0.11 -13.66 4.36
CA LEU A 246 -1.29 -13.57 3.96
C LEU A 246 -2.10 -12.63 4.85
N SER A 247 -3.26 -12.27 4.32
CA SER A 247 -4.19 -11.32 4.91
C SER A 247 -3.84 -9.86 4.71
N LEU A 248 -3.14 -9.56 3.62
CA LEU A 248 -2.88 -8.19 3.20
C LEU A 248 -4.19 -7.45 2.92
N PRO A 249 -4.40 -6.28 3.54
CA PRO A 249 -5.50 -5.41 3.15
C PRO A 249 -5.27 -4.88 1.74
N ILE A 250 -6.28 -4.97 0.87
CA ILE A 250 -6.18 -4.56 -0.53
C ILE A 250 -7.41 -3.78 -0.99
N ALA A 251 -7.21 -2.94 -2.00
CA ALA A 251 -8.27 -2.20 -2.68
C ALA A 251 -7.96 -2.01 -4.17
N GLY A 252 -8.96 -1.66 -4.97
CA GLY A 252 -8.74 -1.17 -6.33
C GLY A 252 -8.26 0.28 -6.31
N LEU A 253 -7.29 0.65 -7.15
CA LEU A 253 -6.76 2.03 -7.21
C LEU A 253 -7.85 3.09 -7.49
N LYS A 254 -8.92 2.71 -8.19
CA LYS A 254 -10.07 3.59 -8.51
C LYS A 254 -11.22 3.48 -7.50
N THR A 255 -11.14 2.57 -6.54
CA THR A 255 -12.20 2.24 -5.57
C THR A 255 -11.59 2.08 -4.17
N LEU A 256 -10.84 3.10 -3.73
CA LEU A 256 -10.06 3.09 -2.48
C LEU A 256 -10.92 3.03 -1.22
N ASP A 257 -12.23 3.28 -1.36
CA ASP A 257 -13.25 3.17 -0.34
C ASP A 257 -13.73 1.72 -0.11
N LYS A 258 -13.51 0.83 -1.10
CA LYS A 258 -13.83 -0.60 -1.01
C LYS A 258 -12.58 -1.39 -0.74
N GLN A 259 -12.63 -2.22 0.30
CA GLN A 259 -11.47 -2.94 0.78
C GLN A 259 -11.83 -4.40 1.07
N GLY A 260 -10.83 -5.25 0.93
CA GLY A 260 -10.91 -6.65 1.29
C GLY A 260 -9.53 -7.17 1.66
N THR A 261 -9.44 -8.48 1.70
CA THR A 261 -8.24 -9.19 2.15
C THR A 261 -7.69 -10.05 1.01
N LEU A 262 -6.37 -10.03 0.83
CA LEU A 262 -5.68 -10.96 -0.07
C LEU A 262 -5.64 -12.35 0.58
N GLY A 263 -6.14 -13.35 -0.14
CA GLY A 263 -6.41 -14.68 0.41
C GLY A 263 -5.22 -15.61 0.40
N PHE A 264 -4.67 -15.86 -0.79
CA PHE A 264 -3.54 -16.77 -1.01
C PHE A 264 -2.76 -16.41 -2.27
N TYR A 265 -1.55 -16.94 -2.38
CA TYR A 265 -0.65 -16.79 -3.51
C TYR A 265 -0.58 -18.06 -4.36
N PHE A 266 -0.26 -17.92 -5.64
CA PHE A 266 0.25 -19.04 -6.44
C PHE A 266 1.32 -18.56 -7.40
N LYS A 267 2.14 -19.48 -7.90
CA LYS A 267 3.12 -19.22 -8.96
C LYS A 267 2.69 -19.82 -10.29
N MET A 268 3.06 -19.16 -11.37
CA MET A 268 3.04 -19.71 -12.72
C MET A 268 4.38 -19.36 -13.40
N GLY A 269 5.25 -20.36 -13.56
CA GLY A 269 6.64 -20.10 -13.91
C GLY A 269 7.30 -19.21 -12.85
N GLU A 270 7.96 -18.14 -13.30
CA GLU A 270 8.58 -17.15 -12.42
C GLU A 270 7.58 -16.15 -11.83
N ASP A 271 6.36 -16.07 -12.37
CA ASP A 271 5.36 -15.07 -12.01
C ASP A 271 4.63 -15.40 -10.70
N LEU A 272 4.44 -14.37 -9.87
CA LEU A 272 3.71 -14.45 -8.61
C LEU A 272 2.32 -13.84 -8.76
N TYR A 273 1.32 -14.57 -8.31
CA TYR A 273 -0.08 -14.16 -8.36
C TYR A 273 -0.69 -14.20 -6.96
N GLY A 274 -1.67 -13.32 -6.73
CA GLY A 274 -2.49 -13.30 -5.54
C GLY A 274 -3.96 -13.49 -5.89
N VAL A 275 -4.73 -14.07 -4.98
CA VAL A 275 -6.14 -14.35 -5.15
C VAL A 275 -6.96 -13.69 -4.05
N THR A 276 -8.07 -13.06 -4.43
CA THR A 276 -9.08 -12.48 -3.53
C THR A 276 -10.48 -12.73 -4.11
N ALA A 277 -11.54 -12.27 -3.43
CA ALA A 277 -12.89 -12.34 -3.95
C ALA A 277 -13.12 -11.25 -5.02
N ARG A 278 -13.91 -11.51 -6.06
CA ARG A 278 -14.20 -10.55 -7.13
C ARG A 278 -14.85 -9.29 -6.60
N HIS A 279 -15.84 -9.42 -5.72
CA HIS A 279 -16.58 -8.26 -5.18
C HIS A 279 -15.69 -7.28 -4.38
N VAL A 280 -14.48 -7.70 -3.98
CA VAL A 280 -13.51 -6.81 -3.33
C VAL A 280 -12.96 -5.76 -4.31
N LEU A 281 -12.71 -6.17 -5.56
CA LEU A 281 -12.03 -5.34 -6.56
C LEU A 281 -12.93 -4.88 -7.71
N PHE A 282 -14.11 -5.49 -7.86
CA PHE A 282 -15.12 -5.11 -8.85
C PHE A 282 -16.37 -4.62 -8.10
N PRO A 283 -16.67 -3.31 -8.16
CA PRO A 283 -17.88 -2.80 -7.55
C PRO A 283 -19.12 -3.30 -8.29
N ASP A 284 -20.23 -3.50 -7.59
CA ASP A 284 -21.51 -3.90 -8.20
C ASP A 284 -21.97 -3.00 -9.35
N THR A 285 -21.53 -1.74 -9.36
CA THR A 285 -21.81 -0.76 -10.42
C THR A 285 -21.13 -1.08 -11.75
N GLU A 286 -20.06 -1.87 -11.75
CA GLU A 286 -19.34 -2.28 -12.97
C GLU A 286 -19.99 -3.49 -13.66
N GLY A 287 -21.00 -4.10 -13.03
CA GLY A 287 -21.66 -5.29 -13.55
C GLY A 287 -20.84 -6.58 -13.36
N ASN A 288 -21.42 -7.68 -13.85
CA ASN A 288 -20.93 -9.03 -13.59
C ASN A 288 -20.31 -9.72 -14.82
N GLU A 289 -19.69 -8.94 -15.70
CA GLU A 289 -19.06 -9.48 -16.90
C GLU A 289 -17.70 -10.16 -16.59
N PRO A 290 -17.30 -11.18 -17.36
CA PRO A 290 -15.98 -11.77 -17.25
C PRO A 290 -14.91 -10.71 -17.52
N TYR A 291 -13.82 -10.75 -16.75
CA TYR A 291 -12.65 -9.92 -16.97
C TYR A 291 -11.43 -10.78 -17.26
N SER A 292 -10.77 -10.49 -18.37
CA SER A 292 -9.44 -11.01 -18.69
C SER A 292 -8.60 -9.84 -19.20
N TYR A 293 -7.41 -9.67 -18.61
CA TYR A 293 -6.54 -8.56 -18.98
C TYR A 293 -6.02 -8.74 -20.40
N MET A 294 -6.28 -7.74 -21.24
CA MET A 294 -5.74 -7.63 -22.58
C MET A 294 -4.53 -6.68 -22.54
N PRO A 295 -3.35 -7.04 -23.08
CA PRO A 295 -2.16 -6.19 -23.03
C PRO A 295 -2.35 -4.76 -23.58
N ALA A 296 -3.28 -4.58 -24.52
CA ALA A 296 -3.62 -3.27 -25.09
C ALA A 296 -4.56 -2.41 -24.21
N ALA A 297 -5.16 -2.98 -23.16
CA ALA A 297 -6.11 -2.28 -22.29
C ALA A 297 -5.42 -1.67 -21.06
N PRO A 298 -5.98 -0.59 -20.47
CA PRO A 298 -5.50 -0.06 -19.20
C PRO A 298 -5.57 -1.09 -18.07
N LYS A 299 -4.50 -1.18 -17.28
CA LYS A 299 -4.44 -2.06 -16.11
C LYS A 299 -5.42 -1.61 -15.03
N LYS A 300 -6.14 -2.57 -14.45
CA LYS A 300 -6.86 -2.37 -13.19
C LYS A 300 -5.91 -2.61 -12.03
N HIS A 301 -5.27 -1.54 -11.57
CA HIS A 301 -4.29 -1.60 -10.49
C HIS A 301 -4.93 -1.94 -9.14
N VAL A 302 -4.22 -2.79 -8.39
CA VAL A 302 -4.55 -3.16 -7.01
C VAL A 302 -3.53 -2.51 -6.10
N VAL A 303 -4.00 -1.91 -5.01
CA VAL A 303 -3.18 -1.25 -4.00
C VAL A 303 -3.19 -2.02 -2.68
N LEU A 304 -2.08 -1.97 -1.94
CA LEU A 304 -2.00 -2.34 -0.54
C LEU A 304 -2.75 -1.27 0.27
N MET A 305 -3.81 -1.67 0.95
CA MET A 305 -4.75 -0.81 1.68
C MET A 305 -5.48 0.18 0.76
N GLY A 306 -6.77 0.36 1.00
CA GLY A 306 -7.49 1.57 0.59
C GLY A 306 -7.20 2.73 1.54
N ASN A 307 -7.96 3.81 1.46
CA ASN A 307 -7.72 4.99 2.31
C ASN A 307 -8.03 4.70 3.76
N ASN A 308 -9.17 4.07 4.03
CA ASN A 308 -9.61 3.80 5.39
C ASN A 308 -8.66 2.85 6.14
N ALA A 309 -8.16 1.77 5.51
CA ALA A 309 -7.22 0.88 6.19
C ALA A 309 -5.86 1.55 6.43
N PHE A 310 -5.42 2.44 5.53
CA PHE A 310 -4.18 3.18 5.74
C PHE A 310 -4.31 4.20 6.88
N ASP A 311 -5.45 4.89 6.98
CA ASP A 311 -5.74 5.78 8.09
C ASP A 311 -5.85 5.00 9.42
N GLU A 312 -6.47 3.82 9.43
CA GLU A 312 -6.51 2.90 10.58
C GLU A 312 -5.09 2.47 11.01
N LEU A 313 -4.20 2.16 10.06
CA LEU A 313 -2.80 1.86 10.35
C LEU A 313 -2.09 3.06 10.99
N LEU A 314 -2.20 4.25 10.41
CA LEU A 314 -1.60 5.47 10.98
C LEU A 314 -2.13 5.77 12.38
N SER A 315 -3.42 5.54 12.62
CA SER A 315 -4.04 5.65 13.94
C SER A 315 -3.46 4.63 14.92
N SER A 316 -3.31 3.36 14.53
CA SER A 316 -2.76 2.32 15.39
C SER A 316 -1.32 2.62 15.85
N VAL A 317 -0.49 3.21 14.98
CA VAL A 317 0.88 3.63 15.32
C VAL A 317 0.87 4.74 16.38
N LYS A 318 -0.03 5.72 16.25
CA LYS A 318 -0.20 6.79 17.24
C LYS A 318 -0.71 6.26 18.58
N ASP A 319 -1.70 5.39 18.55
CA ASP A 319 -2.30 4.80 19.76
C ASP A 319 -1.26 3.97 20.53
N LEU A 320 -0.46 3.16 19.83
CA LEU A 320 0.64 2.41 20.44
C LEU A 320 1.70 3.35 21.02
N SER A 321 2.02 4.45 20.33
CA SER A 321 2.95 5.45 20.86
C SER A 321 2.42 6.10 22.14
N LEU A 322 1.10 6.31 22.27
CA LEU A 322 0.48 6.86 23.47
C LEU A 322 0.56 5.87 24.64
N ILE A 323 0.17 4.61 24.41
CA ILE A 323 0.24 3.54 25.43
C ILE A 323 1.65 3.40 26.00
N LEU A 324 2.66 3.49 25.15
CA LEU A 324 4.06 3.43 25.58
C LEU A 324 4.48 4.66 26.39
N LYS A 325 3.98 5.86 26.07
CA LYS A 325 4.25 7.07 26.88
C LYS A 325 3.63 7.00 28.27
N ASP A 326 2.41 6.46 28.37
CA ASP A 326 1.76 6.22 29.67
C ASP A 326 2.53 5.18 30.50
N SER A 327 3.04 4.15 29.82
CA SER A 327 3.91 3.14 30.42
C SER A 327 5.23 3.75 30.91
N VAL A 328 5.86 4.61 30.12
CA VAL A 328 7.07 5.37 30.50
C VAL A 328 6.82 6.18 31.77
N SER A 329 5.73 6.95 31.80
CA SER A 329 5.37 7.77 32.97
C SER A 329 5.18 6.91 34.23
N SER A 330 4.54 5.74 34.09
CA SER A 330 4.35 4.78 35.18
C SER A 330 5.67 4.14 35.66
N LEU A 331 6.56 3.82 34.72
CA LEU A 331 7.89 3.26 35.00
C LEU A 331 8.77 4.28 35.73
N GLU A 332 8.78 5.54 35.30
CA GLU A 332 9.52 6.62 35.99
C GLU A 332 9.06 6.81 37.44
N GLY A 333 7.75 6.71 37.71
CA GLY A 333 7.21 6.73 39.07
C GLY A 333 7.66 5.52 39.91
N SER A 334 7.68 4.33 39.29
CA SER A 334 8.13 3.10 39.93
C SER A 334 9.62 3.13 40.24
N ILE A 335 10.44 3.67 39.34
CA ILE A 335 11.88 3.89 39.52
C ILE A 335 12.13 4.81 40.71
N LYS A 336 11.48 5.98 40.79
CA LYS A 336 11.61 6.91 41.92
C LYS A 336 11.26 6.26 43.26
N THR A 337 10.18 5.49 43.28
CA THR A 337 9.76 4.75 44.48
C THR A 337 10.83 3.75 44.91
N GLN A 338 11.47 3.11 43.93
CA GLN A 338 12.46 2.09 44.19
C GLN A 338 13.82 2.64 44.61
N GLU A 339 14.25 3.75 44.02
CA GLU A 339 15.44 4.49 44.45
C GLU A 339 15.35 4.88 45.93
N ALA A 340 14.19 5.35 46.39
CA ALA A 340 13.97 5.66 47.80
C ALA A 340 14.11 4.41 48.71
N LYS A 341 13.63 3.24 48.26
CA LYS A 341 13.79 1.99 49.01
C LYS A 341 15.22 1.44 49.00
N VAL A 342 15.97 1.67 47.92
CA VAL A 342 17.41 1.33 47.85
C VAL A 342 18.19 2.18 48.84
N GLN A 343 17.89 3.48 48.93
CA GLN A 343 18.47 4.37 49.95
C GLN A 343 18.10 3.93 51.38
N GLY A 344 16.91 3.34 51.56
CA GLY A 344 16.47 2.69 52.79
C GLY A 344 17.08 1.31 53.08
N GLY A 345 18.02 0.82 52.26
CA GLY A 345 18.77 -0.42 52.49
C GLY A 345 18.13 -1.71 51.97
N SER A 346 17.11 -1.64 51.10
CA SER A 346 16.47 -2.84 50.55
C SER A 346 17.26 -3.44 49.37
N GLN A 347 17.77 -4.65 49.56
CA GLN A 347 18.49 -5.39 48.50
C GLN A 347 17.58 -5.87 47.37
N GLN A 348 16.34 -6.26 47.68
CA GLN A 348 15.32 -6.57 46.68
C GLN A 348 15.09 -5.37 45.77
N ALA A 349 15.20 -4.16 46.33
CA ALA A 349 14.92 -2.96 45.58
C ALA A 349 15.91 -2.66 44.47
N VAL A 350 17.17 -3.07 44.65
CA VAL A 350 18.22 -2.94 43.63
C VAL A 350 17.90 -3.77 42.37
N THR A 351 17.35 -4.98 42.56
CA THR A 351 17.03 -5.88 41.45
C THR A 351 15.83 -5.38 40.65
N GLU A 352 14.76 -4.98 41.34
CA GLU A 352 13.56 -4.41 40.71
C GLU A 352 13.85 -3.09 39.99
N LEU A 353 14.72 -2.24 40.55
CA LEU A 353 15.17 -1.00 39.92
C LEU A 353 15.82 -1.26 38.55
N ALA A 354 16.70 -2.26 38.47
CA ALA A 354 17.34 -2.63 37.21
C ALA A 354 16.33 -3.11 36.15
N ILE A 355 15.30 -3.87 36.56
CA ILE A 355 14.23 -4.33 35.66
C ILE A 355 13.42 -3.14 35.14
N PHE A 356 12.99 -2.22 36.00
CA PHE A 356 12.23 -1.05 35.57
C PHE A 356 13.04 -0.13 34.67
N GLN A 357 14.34 0.06 34.94
CA GLN A 357 15.21 0.83 34.07
C GLN A 357 15.32 0.20 32.68
N GLN A 358 15.51 -1.12 32.61
CA GLN A 358 15.55 -1.83 31.33
C GLN A 358 14.24 -1.68 30.55
N GLN A 359 13.10 -1.78 31.23
CA GLN A 359 11.78 -1.58 30.61
C GLN A 359 11.58 -0.14 30.13
N LEU A 360 12.06 0.85 30.88
CA LEU A 360 12.00 2.27 30.52
C LEU A 360 12.83 2.56 29.28
N ASP A 361 14.08 2.10 29.24
CA ASP A 361 14.99 2.26 28.10
C ASP A 361 14.40 1.60 26.85
N TYR A 362 13.83 0.40 27.02
CA TYR A 362 13.17 -0.34 25.96
C TYR A 362 11.94 0.41 25.40
N ALA A 363 11.06 0.92 26.28
CA ALA A 363 9.87 1.66 25.89
C ALA A 363 10.23 2.96 25.14
N ASN A 364 11.22 3.71 25.63
CA ASN A 364 11.70 4.94 24.99
C ASN A 364 12.26 4.68 23.59
N ARG A 365 13.07 3.62 23.43
CA ARG A 365 13.57 3.20 22.12
C ARG A 365 12.43 2.85 21.17
N THR A 366 11.43 2.11 21.65
CA THR A 366 10.26 1.73 20.84
C THR A 366 9.45 2.93 20.38
N ILE A 367 9.26 3.94 21.24
CA ILE A 367 8.58 5.19 20.86
C ILE A 367 9.34 5.90 19.73
N LEU A 368 10.68 5.91 19.78
CA LEU A 368 11.50 6.50 18.72
C LEU A 368 11.31 5.75 17.40
N GLU A 369 11.37 4.42 17.44
CA GLU A 369 11.17 3.58 16.25
C GLU A 369 9.75 3.73 15.66
N LEU A 370 8.71 3.87 16.49
CA LEU A 370 7.33 4.18 16.04
C LEU A 370 7.24 5.52 15.34
N LYS A 371 7.91 6.55 15.86
CA LYS A 371 7.94 7.89 15.25
C LYS A 371 8.61 7.82 13.88
N THR A 372 9.75 7.14 13.77
CA THR A 372 10.42 6.91 12.48
C THR A 372 9.56 6.11 11.51
N PHE A 373 8.89 5.05 11.99
CA PHE A 373 7.98 4.25 11.18
C PHE A 373 6.79 5.08 10.68
N PHE A 374 6.18 5.90 11.54
CA PHE A 374 5.11 6.81 11.15
C PHE A 374 5.56 7.79 10.07
N ALA A 375 6.75 8.40 10.22
CA ALA A 375 7.30 9.30 9.21
C ALA A 375 7.52 8.58 7.87
N THR A 376 8.01 7.34 7.92
CA THR A 376 8.19 6.48 6.74
C THR A 376 6.86 6.17 6.06
N LEU A 377 5.82 5.76 6.81
CA LEU A 377 4.48 5.54 6.26
C LEU A 377 3.95 6.81 5.58
N LYS A 378 4.10 7.97 6.24
CA LYS A 378 3.64 9.24 5.69
C LYS A 378 4.39 9.66 4.42
N LYS A 379 5.68 9.37 4.33
CA LYS A 379 6.51 9.73 3.19
C LYS A 379 6.30 8.80 2.00
N ASP A 380 6.35 7.49 2.26
CA ASP A 380 6.52 6.48 1.21
C ASP A 380 5.20 5.77 0.85
N TRP A 381 4.17 5.86 1.69
CA TRP A 381 2.91 5.11 1.51
C TRP A 381 1.66 6.00 1.44
N SER A 382 1.78 7.33 1.59
CA SER A 382 0.60 8.22 1.55
C SER A 382 -0.06 8.29 0.17
N ASP A 383 0.70 8.27 -0.93
CA ASP A 383 0.11 8.26 -2.28
C ASP A 383 -0.40 6.85 -2.60
N PRO A 384 -1.69 6.67 -2.95
CA PRO A 384 -2.22 5.39 -3.40
C PRO A 384 -1.43 4.73 -4.55
N LYS A 385 -0.75 5.51 -5.40
CA LYS A 385 0.08 4.98 -6.49
C LYS A 385 1.32 4.25 -5.97
N ASP A 386 1.92 4.74 -4.89
CA ASP A 386 3.06 4.09 -4.25
C ASP A 386 2.64 2.77 -3.59
N ARG A 387 1.36 2.67 -3.24
CA ARG A 387 0.76 1.45 -2.68
C ARG A 387 0.37 0.41 -3.73
N VAL A 388 0.55 0.65 -5.03
CA VAL A 388 0.19 -0.33 -6.07
C VAL A 388 1.05 -1.59 -5.92
N ILE A 389 0.43 -2.75 -5.72
CA ILE A 389 1.10 -4.05 -5.52
C ILE A 389 0.91 -5.01 -6.70
N GLY A 390 0.14 -4.61 -7.71
CA GLY A 390 -0.13 -5.45 -8.87
C GLY A 390 -1.28 -4.93 -9.70
N HIS A 391 -1.82 -5.81 -10.55
CA HIS A 391 -3.01 -5.54 -11.34
C HIS A 391 -3.82 -6.80 -11.56
N ILE A 392 -5.12 -6.63 -11.72
CA ILE A 392 -6.05 -7.72 -12.02
C ILE A 392 -5.71 -8.29 -13.40
N VAL A 393 -5.63 -9.62 -13.51
CA VAL A 393 -5.40 -10.31 -14.78
C VAL A 393 -6.58 -11.17 -15.20
N TRP A 394 -7.35 -11.69 -14.25
CA TRP A 394 -8.48 -12.55 -14.55
C TRP A 394 -9.49 -12.52 -13.41
N SER A 395 -10.77 -12.43 -13.75
CA SER A 395 -11.87 -12.59 -12.80
C SER A 395 -13.13 -13.02 -13.58
N PRO A 396 -13.60 -14.27 -13.43
CA PRO A 396 -14.83 -14.73 -14.05
C PRO A 396 -16.03 -13.99 -13.44
N PRO A 397 -17.22 -14.03 -14.06
CA PRO A 397 -18.44 -13.55 -13.44
C PRO A 397 -18.62 -14.19 -12.06
N ILE A 398 -19.18 -13.43 -11.11
CA ILE A 398 -19.72 -14.05 -9.91
C ILE A 398 -20.81 -15.03 -10.37
N ALA A 399 -20.62 -16.31 -10.10
CA ALA A 399 -21.58 -17.35 -10.45
C ALA A 399 -22.11 -18.01 -9.19
N TRP A 400 -23.41 -18.27 -9.21
CA TRP A 400 -24.18 -18.88 -8.15
C TRP A 400 -24.85 -20.09 -8.75
N LYS A 401 -24.71 -21.27 -8.13
CA LYS A 401 -25.00 -22.57 -8.75
C LYS A 401 -24.06 -22.95 -9.89
N THR A 402 -22.77 -23.07 -9.61
CA THR A 402 -21.84 -23.65 -10.58
C THR A 402 -22.24 -25.11 -10.89
N PRO A 403 -22.19 -25.55 -12.16
CA PRO A 403 -22.50 -26.93 -12.52
C PRO A 403 -21.68 -27.89 -11.65
N SER A 404 -22.29 -29.01 -11.25
CA SER A 404 -21.79 -30.07 -10.35
C SER A 404 -21.79 -29.85 -8.84
N HIS A 405 -21.58 -28.63 -8.32
CA HIS A 405 -21.39 -28.42 -6.87
C HIS A 405 -22.23 -27.32 -6.21
N ASP A 406 -22.84 -26.46 -7.01
CA ASP A 406 -23.62 -25.30 -6.54
C ASP A 406 -22.84 -24.27 -5.68
N TYR A 407 -21.50 -24.31 -5.68
CA TYR A 407 -20.66 -23.38 -4.93
C TYR A 407 -20.66 -21.97 -5.52
N THR A 408 -20.40 -20.97 -4.68
CA THR A 408 -20.17 -19.59 -5.12
C THR A 408 -18.82 -19.49 -5.83
N GLN A 409 -18.84 -19.05 -7.08
CA GLN A 409 -17.65 -18.63 -7.80
C GLN A 409 -17.47 -17.12 -7.61
N ASP A 410 -16.61 -16.72 -6.69
CA ASP A 410 -16.34 -15.30 -6.40
C ASP A 410 -14.83 -15.13 -6.25
N VAL A 411 -14.13 -14.99 -7.39
CA VAL A 411 -12.67 -15.07 -7.46
C VAL A 411 -12.11 -13.99 -8.37
N CYS A 412 -10.99 -13.41 -7.95
CA CYS A 412 -10.21 -12.45 -8.71
C CYS A 412 -8.72 -12.75 -8.54
N VAL A 413 -8.02 -12.85 -9.67
CA VAL A 413 -6.60 -13.16 -9.77
C VAL A 413 -5.84 -11.89 -10.15
N ILE A 414 -4.80 -11.64 -9.38
CA ILE A 414 -3.95 -10.44 -9.45
C ILE A 414 -2.54 -10.90 -9.81
N LYS A 415 -1.95 -10.34 -10.86
CA LYS A 415 -0.51 -10.49 -11.09
C LYS A 415 0.22 -9.48 -10.21
N LEU A 416 1.03 -9.99 -9.29
CA LEU A 416 1.71 -9.20 -8.27
C LEU A 416 3.04 -8.65 -8.78
N ASP A 417 3.41 -7.48 -8.26
CA ASP A 417 4.70 -6.85 -8.50
C ASP A 417 5.80 -7.61 -7.75
N LYS A 418 6.57 -8.41 -8.48
CA LYS A 418 7.61 -9.26 -7.89
C LYS A 418 8.61 -8.48 -7.05
N ASP A 419 8.99 -7.29 -7.48
CA ASP A 419 10.05 -6.52 -6.84
C ASP A 419 9.62 -6.07 -5.44
N LYS A 420 8.30 -5.92 -5.21
CA LYS A 420 7.73 -5.59 -3.90
C LYS A 420 7.57 -6.77 -2.96
N PHE A 421 7.36 -7.98 -3.50
CA PHE A 421 7.11 -9.18 -2.69
C PHE A 421 8.36 -10.03 -2.48
N LEU A 422 9.09 -10.35 -3.54
CA LEU A 422 10.17 -11.35 -3.53
C LEU A 422 11.25 -11.13 -2.46
N PRO A 423 11.71 -9.89 -2.18
CA PRO A 423 12.78 -9.69 -1.18
C PRO A 423 12.44 -10.26 0.20
N ASN A 424 11.16 -10.22 0.57
CA ASN A 424 10.68 -10.59 1.91
C ASN A 424 9.60 -11.67 1.86
N PHE A 425 9.38 -12.30 0.71
CA PHE A 425 8.26 -13.22 0.51
C PHE A 425 8.37 -14.43 1.44
N ARG A 426 7.24 -14.89 2.01
CA ARG A 426 7.18 -16.04 2.92
C ARG A 426 6.22 -17.15 2.45
N GLY A 427 5.73 -17.08 1.22
CA GLY A 427 4.83 -18.10 0.70
C GLY A 427 3.41 -17.93 1.20
N ASN A 428 2.61 -18.98 1.03
CA ASN A 428 1.31 -19.08 1.66
C ASN A 428 1.51 -19.35 3.15
N ALA A 429 1.65 -18.28 3.93
CA ALA A 429 1.76 -18.33 5.38
C ALA A 429 0.95 -17.20 6.00
N LEU A 430 0.26 -17.49 7.11
CA LEU A 430 -0.56 -16.54 7.83
C LEU A 430 0.24 -16.00 9.03
N ASP A 431 0.35 -14.69 9.20
CA ASP A 431 0.76 -14.16 10.51
C ASP A 431 -0.41 -14.35 11.49
N LEU A 432 -0.18 -14.99 12.63
CA LEU A 432 -1.23 -15.21 13.63
C LEU A 432 -1.56 -13.95 14.45
N GLY A 433 -0.77 -12.89 14.32
CA GLY A 433 -1.01 -11.58 14.93
C GLY A 433 -0.73 -11.51 16.43
N THR A 434 -1.27 -10.48 17.07
CA THR A 434 -1.11 -10.21 18.51
C THR A 434 -2.41 -10.20 19.30
N GLU A 435 -3.54 -10.35 18.61
CA GLU A 435 -4.88 -10.21 19.18
C GLU A 435 -5.19 -11.32 20.19
N ILE A 436 -4.56 -12.48 20.02
CA ILE A 436 -4.76 -13.67 20.87
C ILE A 436 -3.39 -14.17 21.34
N ASP A 437 -3.19 -14.18 22.66
CA ASP A 437 -2.00 -14.74 23.30
C ASP A 437 -1.74 -16.19 22.81
N PRO A 438 -0.49 -16.60 22.52
CA PRO A 438 -0.18 -17.93 22.03
C PRO A 438 -0.70 -19.08 22.90
N GLY A 439 -0.62 -18.92 24.23
CA GLY A 439 -1.12 -19.91 25.19
C GLY A 439 -2.65 -19.97 25.22
N LYS A 440 -3.33 -18.83 25.02
CA LYS A 440 -4.78 -18.78 24.79
C LYS A 440 -5.15 -19.40 23.44
N PHE A 441 -4.41 -19.10 22.38
CA PHE A 441 -4.65 -19.62 21.03
C PHE A 441 -4.61 -21.15 21.00
N LYS A 442 -3.56 -21.76 21.57
CA LYS A 442 -3.44 -23.22 21.70
C LYS A 442 -4.64 -23.83 22.42
N ARG A 443 -5.07 -23.21 23.52
CA ARG A 443 -6.23 -23.65 24.30
C ARG A 443 -7.56 -23.50 23.55
N LEU A 444 -7.69 -22.53 22.65
CA LEU A 444 -8.88 -22.40 21.84
C LEU A 444 -8.90 -23.43 20.69
N MET A 445 -7.75 -23.72 20.07
CA MET A 445 -7.67 -24.78 19.04
C MET A 445 -7.85 -26.18 19.62
N TYR A 446 -7.44 -26.40 20.88
CA TYR A 446 -7.54 -27.66 21.61
C TYR A 446 -8.05 -27.40 23.03
N PRO A 447 -9.38 -27.31 23.23
CA PRO A 447 -9.99 -26.86 24.49
C PRO A 447 -10.06 -27.90 25.61
N ARG A 448 -9.77 -29.18 25.30
CA ARG A 448 -9.76 -30.27 26.28
C ARG A 448 -8.53 -30.16 27.21
N TYR A 449 -8.74 -30.30 28.52
CA TYR A 449 -7.66 -30.24 29.52
C TYR A 449 -7.04 -31.61 29.84
N ASP A 450 -7.75 -32.68 29.52
CA ASP A 450 -7.36 -34.07 29.78
C ASP A 450 -6.45 -34.66 28.69
N VAL A 451 -6.29 -33.95 27.57
CA VAL A 451 -5.37 -34.31 26.48
C VAL A 451 -4.41 -33.15 26.17
N PRO A 452 -3.12 -33.41 25.97
CA PRO A 452 -2.18 -32.39 25.50
C PRO A 452 -2.62 -31.82 24.14
N SER A 453 -2.44 -30.51 23.94
CA SER A 453 -2.67 -29.88 22.63
C SER A 453 -1.68 -30.39 21.60
N GLU A 454 -2.17 -30.83 20.45
CA GLU A 454 -1.34 -31.19 19.30
C GLU A 454 -0.99 -29.96 18.43
N PHE A 455 -1.69 -28.83 18.63
CA PHE A 455 -1.44 -27.60 17.88
C PHE A 455 -0.07 -27.00 18.21
N GLN A 456 0.76 -26.90 17.18
CA GLN A 456 2.03 -26.19 17.27
C GLN A 456 1.85 -24.73 16.84
N TYR A 457 1.84 -23.83 17.82
CA TYR A 457 1.91 -22.40 17.56
C TYR A 457 3.34 -22.04 17.14
N PRO A 458 3.55 -21.41 15.98
CA PRO A 458 4.88 -21.07 15.47
C PRO A 458 5.53 -19.96 16.33
N GLU A 459 6.81 -20.12 16.68
CA GLU A 459 7.52 -19.18 17.56
C GLU A 459 7.57 -17.75 17.00
N ASP A 460 7.66 -17.62 15.67
CA ASP A 460 7.66 -16.37 14.93
C ASP A 460 6.26 -15.87 14.55
N ARG A 461 5.20 -16.61 14.92
CA ARG A 461 3.78 -16.39 14.57
C ARG A 461 3.45 -16.65 13.09
N ILE A 462 4.40 -17.07 12.27
CA ILE A 462 4.18 -17.29 10.84
C ILE A 462 3.75 -18.74 10.63
N TYR A 463 2.45 -18.92 10.37
CA TYR A 463 1.83 -20.23 10.22
C TYR A 463 1.78 -20.65 8.75
N PRO A 464 2.64 -21.59 8.29
CA PRO A 464 2.69 -21.98 6.88
C PRO A 464 1.44 -22.79 6.51
N LEU A 465 0.93 -22.58 5.29
CA LEU A 465 -0.15 -23.36 4.70
C LEU A 465 0.46 -24.35 3.70
N ARG A 466 0.11 -25.63 3.83
CA ARG A 466 0.80 -26.73 3.11
C ARG A 466 -0.14 -27.76 2.52
N VAL A 467 -1.39 -27.80 2.93
CA VAL A 467 -2.36 -28.82 2.52
C VAL A 467 -3.66 -28.14 2.15
N ILE A 468 -4.35 -28.61 1.11
CA ILE A 468 -5.75 -28.24 0.85
C ILE A 468 -6.62 -29.33 1.46
N LEU A 469 -7.60 -28.95 2.29
CA LEU A 469 -8.53 -29.89 2.90
C LEU A 469 -9.59 -30.33 1.87
N SER A 470 -9.86 -31.63 1.78
CA SER A 470 -10.90 -32.12 0.86
C SER A 470 -12.31 -31.83 1.35
N ALA A 471 -13.28 -31.77 0.44
CA ALA A 471 -14.69 -31.55 0.77
C ALA A 471 -15.25 -32.60 1.76
N THR A 472 -14.75 -33.84 1.71
CA THR A 472 -15.14 -34.90 2.65
C THR A 472 -14.59 -34.65 4.05
N GLU A 473 -13.35 -34.21 4.16
CA GLU A 473 -12.70 -33.91 5.44
C GLU A 473 -13.23 -32.63 6.09
N ILE A 474 -13.67 -31.64 5.30
CA ILE A 474 -14.34 -30.43 5.81
C ILE A 474 -15.55 -30.79 6.68
N ASN A 475 -16.32 -31.81 6.27
CA ASN A 475 -17.52 -32.26 6.97
C ASN A 475 -17.21 -33.13 8.21
N ALA A 476 -15.97 -33.61 8.35
CA ALA A 476 -15.57 -34.49 9.44
C ALA A 476 -14.90 -33.69 10.57
N PRO A 477 -15.35 -33.85 11.84
CA PRO A 477 -14.64 -33.29 12.99
C PRO A 477 -13.25 -33.93 13.12
N ASN A 478 -12.27 -33.18 13.61
CA ASN A 478 -10.92 -33.68 13.92
C ASN A 478 -10.53 -33.45 15.39
N SER A 479 -11.43 -32.90 16.20
CA SER A 479 -11.22 -32.57 17.60
C SER A 479 -12.54 -32.66 18.36
N GLN A 480 -12.51 -32.30 19.64
CA GLN A 480 -13.68 -32.19 20.51
C GLN A 480 -13.66 -30.84 21.22
N ASP A 481 -14.84 -30.30 21.52
CA ASP A 481 -14.97 -29.12 22.36
C ASP A 481 -14.74 -29.43 23.85
N ILE A 482 -14.87 -28.41 24.71
CA ILE A 482 -14.67 -28.56 26.17
C ILE A 482 -15.68 -29.53 26.81
N GLN A 483 -16.85 -29.72 26.20
CA GLN A 483 -17.86 -30.70 26.62
C GLN A 483 -17.57 -32.12 26.10
N GLY A 484 -16.65 -32.28 25.15
CA GLY A 484 -16.34 -33.55 24.50
C GLY A 484 -17.15 -33.80 23.22
N GLU A 485 -17.91 -32.81 22.74
CA GLU A 485 -18.68 -32.93 21.51
C GLU A 485 -17.75 -32.79 20.29
N PRO A 486 -17.95 -33.57 19.21
CA PRO A 486 -17.10 -33.49 18.02
C PRO A 486 -17.12 -32.10 17.38
N ALA A 487 -15.94 -31.54 17.13
CA ALA A 487 -15.77 -30.21 16.53
C ALA A 487 -14.55 -30.15 15.61
N ARG A 488 -14.56 -29.19 14.69
CA ARG A 488 -13.38 -28.79 13.93
C ARG A 488 -13.17 -27.29 14.10
N PHE A 489 -12.10 -26.93 14.78
CA PHE A 489 -11.72 -25.53 15.00
C PHE A 489 -10.97 -25.00 13.79
N VAL A 490 -11.32 -23.78 13.40
CA VAL A 490 -10.70 -23.05 12.30
C VAL A 490 -10.38 -21.64 12.72
N PHE A 491 -9.46 -21.03 12.00
CA PHE A 491 -9.11 -19.63 12.19
C PHE A 491 -8.88 -18.96 10.86
N LYS A 492 -8.83 -17.63 10.90
CA LYS A 492 -8.39 -16.79 9.79
C LYS A 492 -7.73 -15.54 10.36
N ARG A 493 -7.05 -14.78 9.49
CA ARG A 493 -6.76 -13.36 9.71
C ARG A 493 -7.42 -12.57 8.61
N GLY A 494 -8.18 -11.54 8.95
CA GLY A 494 -8.84 -10.66 7.99
C GLY A 494 -8.58 -9.20 8.33
N LEU A 495 -8.71 -8.30 7.34
CA LEU A 495 -8.48 -6.87 7.53
C LEU A 495 -9.28 -6.29 8.70
N LYS A 496 -10.56 -6.63 8.85
CA LYS A 496 -11.45 -5.93 9.78
C LYS A 496 -11.46 -6.51 11.18
N THR A 497 -11.33 -7.83 11.30
CA THR A 497 -11.40 -8.52 12.61
C THR A 497 -10.05 -9.03 13.11
N GLY A 498 -8.98 -8.90 12.33
CA GLY A 498 -7.69 -9.50 12.66
C GLY A 498 -7.80 -11.02 12.72
N THR A 499 -7.08 -11.63 13.66
CA THR A 499 -7.12 -13.08 13.89
C THR A 499 -8.35 -13.47 14.70
N THR A 500 -9.18 -14.35 14.14
CA THR A 500 -10.37 -14.90 14.81
C THR A 500 -10.42 -16.42 14.69
N LEU A 501 -11.03 -17.06 15.69
CA LEU A 501 -11.29 -18.49 15.71
C LEU A 501 -12.78 -18.75 15.61
N GLY A 502 -13.13 -19.89 15.02
CA GLY A 502 -14.49 -20.34 14.82
C GLY A 502 -14.56 -21.86 14.76
N ARG A 503 -15.77 -22.37 14.51
CA ARG A 503 -16.03 -23.80 14.34
C ARG A 503 -16.64 -24.02 12.97
N LEU A 504 -16.07 -24.99 12.25
CA LEU A 504 -16.68 -25.45 11.02
C LEU A 504 -17.98 -26.18 11.32
N ASN A 505 -19.01 -25.83 10.56
CA ASN A 505 -20.22 -26.63 10.52
C ASN A 505 -19.95 -27.85 9.65
N GLY A 506 -20.22 -29.06 10.16
CA GLY A 506 -20.02 -30.30 9.39
C GLY A 506 -20.97 -30.47 8.20
N PHE A 507 -21.88 -29.52 7.99
CA PHE A 507 -22.78 -29.44 6.85
C PHE A 507 -22.63 -28.09 6.16
N MET A 508 -22.57 -28.13 4.83
CA MET A 508 -22.58 -26.91 4.02
C MET A 508 -23.92 -26.20 4.12
N SER A 509 -23.89 -24.87 4.11
CA SER A 509 -25.07 -24.04 4.19
C SER A 509 -25.50 -23.54 2.82
N ARG A 510 -26.81 -23.45 2.61
CA ARG A 510 -27.36 -22.80 1.43
C ARG A 510 -27.61 -21.32 1.73
N GLN A 511 -27.09 -20.47 0.86
CA GLN A 511 -27.26 -19.03 0.91
C GLN A 511 -28.08 -18.53 -0.27
N ARG A 512 -28.83 -17.44 -0.05
CA ARG A 512 -29.51 -16.69 -1.11
C ARG A 512 -29.21 -15.21 -0.94
N ARG A 513 -28.57 -14.61 -1.94
CA ARG A 513 -28.46 -13.15 -2.04
C ARG A 513 -29.53 -12.61 -3.00
N TYR A 514 -30.10 -11.47 -2.66
CA TYR A 514 -31.07 -10.78 -3.49
C TYR A 514 -30.36 -9.62 -4.20
N GLY A 515 -30.31 -9.69 -5.54
CA GLY A 515 -29.71 -8.67 -6.39
C GLY A 515 -30.73 -8.05 -7.34
N LEU A 516 -30.35 -6.93 -7.96
CA LEU A 516 -31.18 -6.25 -8.98
C LEU A 516 -31.50 -7.15 -10.19
N LEU A 517 -30.67 -8.17 -10.44
CA LEU A 517 -30.81 -9.11 -11.54
C LEU A 517 -31.44 -10.46 -11.12
N GLY A 518 -31.88 -10.61 -9.87
CA GLY A 518 -32.57 -11.79 -9.36
C GLY A 518 -31.98 -12.39 -8.08
N ASN A 519 -32.35 -13.64 -7.81
CA ASN A 519 -31.90 -14.39 -6.64
C ASN A 519 -30.64 -15.19 -6.97
N HIS A 520 -29.67 -15.12 -6.08
CA HIS A 520 -28.36 -15.73 -6.22
C HIS A 520 -28.19 -16.80 -5.14
N ASP A 521 -28.43 -18.05 -5.49
CA ASP A 521 -28.37 -19.20 -4.58
C ASP A 521 -26.98 -19.87 -4.62
N SER A 522 -26.41 -20.21 -3.48
CA SER A 522 -25.16 -20.99 -3.43
C SER A 522 -25.09 -21.94 -2.24
N ILE A 523 -24.21 -22.93 -2.32
CA ILE A 523 -23.81 -23.80 -1.23
C ILE A 523 -22.41 -23.36 -0.77
N GLU A 524 -22.19 -23.19 0.52
CA GLU A 524 -20.92 -22.69 1.06
C GLU A 524 -20.54 -23.41 2.35
N VAL A 525 -19.23 -23.43 2.63
CA VAL A 525 -18.69 -23.83 3.93
C VAL A 525 -19.16 -22.81 4.96
N ALA A 526 -19.80 -23.27 6.03
CA ALA A 526 -20.25 -22.40 7.09
C ALA A 526 -19.32 -22.46 8.30
N VAL A 527 -18.94 -21.29 8.79
CA VAL A 527 -18.17 -21.13 10.03
C VAL A 527 -19.02 -20.36 11.03
N ILE A 528 -19.21 -20.99 12.18
CA ILE A 528 -19.95 -20.44 13.31
C ILE A 528 -18.93 -19.81 14.26
N PRO A 529 -19.28 -18.69 14.94
CA PRO A 529 -18.47 -18.14 16.01
C PRO A 529 -18.03 -19.18 17.03
N TYR A 530 -16.84 -18.97 17.60
CA TYR A 530 -16.24 -19.89 18.57
C TYR A 530 -17.16 -20.08 19.79
N ASP A 531 -17.56 -18.97 20.43
CA ASP A 531 -18.52 -18.91 21.53
C ASP A 531 -19.19 -17.52 21.58
N ASN A 532 -20.04 -17.31 22.58
CA ASN A 532 -20.77 -16.03 22.75
C ASN A 532 -19.87 -14.86 23.20
N ASN A 533 -18.65 -15.12 23.64
CA ASN A 533 -17.74 -14.11 24.21
C ASN A 533 -16.62 -13.71 23.24
N SER A 534 -16.41 -14.50 22.19
CA SER A 534 -15.33 -14.32 21.21
C SER A 534 -15.68 -13.36 20.08
N GLY A 535 -16.95 -12.94 19.99
CA GLY A 535 -17.44 -12.09 18.91
C GLY A 535 -17.61 -12.84 17.57
N PRO A 536 -17.91 -12.12 16.48
CA PRO A 536 -18.13 -12.73 15.17
C PRO A 536 -16.83 -13.30 14.59
N PHE A 537 -16.95 -14.36 13.79
CA PHE A 537 -15.81 -14.90 13.06
C PHE A 537 -15.32 -13.94 11.97
N SER A 538 -16.22 -13.23 11.27
CA SER A 538 -15.87 -12.24 10.25
C SER A 538 -16.75 -10.99 10.26
N ARG A 539 -16.22 -9.91 9.66
CA ARG A 539 -16.95 -8.69 9.32
C ARG A 539 -16.75 -8.29 7.86
N GLY A 540 -17.57 -7.35 7.37
CA GLY A 540 -17.31 -6.65 6.11
C GLY A 540 -15.87 -6.14 6.04
N GLY A 541 -15.15 -6.45 4.95
CA GLY A 541 -13.73 -6.18 4.78
C GLY A 541 -12.80 -7.40 4.97
N ASP A 542 -13.26 -8.46 5.64
CA ASP A 542 -12.49 -9.72 5.75
C ASP A 542 -12.56 -10.57 4.47
N SER A 543 -13.48 -10.28 3.56
CA SER A 543 -13.67 -11.03 2.30
C SER A 543 -12.37 -11.24 1.55
N GLY A 544 -12.18 -12.45 1.05
CA GLY A 544 -10.98 -12.93 0.40
C GLY A 544 -10.00 -13.64 1.33
N ALA A 545 -10.07 -13.46 2.65
CA ALA A 545 -9.20 -14.15 3.61
C ALA A 545 -9.28 -15.68 3.52
N ALA A 546 -8.16 -16.37 3.72
CA ALA A 546 -8.12 -17.82 3.84
C ALA A 546 -8.65 -18.29 5.20
N ILE A 547 -9.54 -19.27 5.19
CA ILE A 547 -9.98 -20.03 6.36
C ILE A 547 -9.09 -21.25 6.48
N VAL A 548 -8.46 -21.43 7.63
CA VAL A 548 -7.39 -22.40 7.85
C VAL A 548 -7.64 -23.25 9.08
N GLY A 549 -7.14 -24.49 9.07
CA GLY A 549 -7.25 -25.44 10.16
C GLY A 549 -5.96 -25.62 10.96
N ALA A 550 -6.02 -26.52 11.95
CA ALA A 550 -4.94 -26.80 12.88
C ALA A 550 -3.72 -27.53 12.27
N ASN A 551 -3.86 -28.11 11.07
CA ASN A 551 -2.91 -29.04 10.46
C ASN A 551 -2.27 -28.45 9.20
N ASN A 552 -2.05 -27.13 9.19
CA ASN A 552 -1.51 -26.37 8.06
C ASN A 552 -2.40 -26.47 6.81
N ASP A 553 -3.70 -26.72 7.01
CA ASP A 553 -4.70 -26.94 5.99
C ASP A 553 -5.42 -25.63 5.62
N ILE A 554 -5.46 -25.30 4.33
CA ILE A 554 -6.36 -24.29 3.77
C ILE A 554 -7.68 -24.95 3.39
N ILE A 555 -8.77 -24.39 3.90
CA ILE A 555 -10.09 -25.02 3.87
C ILE A 555 -11.00 -24.32 2.88
N ALA A 556 -11.08 -22.99 2.97
CA ALA A 556 -11.98 -22.20 2.15
C ALA A 556 -11.48 -20.75 2.00
N GLN A 557 -11.92 -20.09 0.94
CA GLN A 557 -11.80 -18.64 0.80
C GLN A 557 -13.06 -17.98 1.38
N LEU A 558 -12.92 -17.05 2.30
CA LEU A 558 -14.05 -16.31 2.87
C LEU A 558 -14.70 -15.40 1.80
N THR A 559 -15.98 -15.60 1.52
CA THR A 559 -16.74 -14.86 0.49
C THR A 559 -17.86 -14.00 1.07
N GLY A 560 -18.24 -14.23 2.32
CA GLY A 560 -19.20 -13.38 3.00
C GLY A 560 -19.69 -13.92 4.34
N GLY A 561 -20.83 -13.39 4.76
CA GLY A 561 -21.47 -13.68 6.03
C GLY A 561 -22.94 -13.30 6.00
N THR A 562 -23.70 -13.74 6.99
CA THR A 562 -25.09 -13.33 7.22
C THR A 562 -25.23 -12.68 8.59
N GLY A 563 -26.08 -11.68 8.71
CA GLY A 563 -26.32 -10.95 9.96
C GLY A 563 -27.07 -9.64 9.71
N PRO A 564 -27.60 -8.99 10.75
CA PRO A 564 -28.34 -7.72 10.62
C PRO A 564 -27.42 -6.52 10.35
N THR A 565 -26.11 -6.68 10.54
CA THR A 565 -25.09 -5.63 10.35
C THR A 565 -23.91 -6.17 9.54
N ASP A 566 -22.83 -5.42 9.45
CA ASP A 566 -21.57 -5.89 8.86
C ASP A 566 -20.88 -6.99 9.70
N SER A 567 -21.38 -7.26 10.91
CA SER A 567 -21.04 -8.40 11.75
C SER A 567 -21.77 -9.65 11.29
N SER A 568 -21.03 -10.74 11.07
CA SER A 568 -21.61 -12.01 10.65
C SER A 568 -21.99 -12.89 11.85
N ASP A 569 -23.24 -13.34 11.89
CA ASP A 569 -23.73 -14.42 12.76
C ASP A 569 -23.16 -15.78 12.31
N ILE A 570 -23.10 -15.99 10.99
CA ILE A 570 -22.44 -17.11 10.33
C ILE A 570 -21.62 -16.55 9.18
N SER A 571 -20.38 -17.01 9.08
CA SER A 571 -19.45 -16.68 8.02
C SER A 571 -19.42 -17.80 6.98
N TYR A 572 -19.20 -17.45 5.72
CA TYR A 572 -19.25 -18.41 4.62
C TYR A 572 -18.05 -18.33 3.71
N GLY A 573 -17.60 -19.49 3.26
CA GLY A 573 -16.49 -19.59 2.33
C GLY A 573 -16.71 -20.61 1.23
N THR A 574 -16.06 -20.34 0.10
CA THR A 574 -15.96 -21.26 -1.03
C THR A 574 -14.90 -22.31 -0.72
N PRO A 575 -15.20 -23.63 -0.83
CA PRO A 575 -14.22 -24.69 -0.60
C PRO A 575 -12.96 -24.51 -1.45
N MET A 576 -11.80 -24.57 -0.80
CA MET A 576 -10.51 -24.31 -1.45
C MET A 576 -10.13 -25.40 -2.45
N GLU A 577 -10.51 -26.67 -2.18
CA GLU A 577 -10.28 -27.79 -3.10
C GLU A 577 -10.88 -27.53 -4.48
N TRP A 578 -12.16 -27.18 -4.52
CA TRP A 578 -12.86 -26.85 -5.76
C TRP A 578 -12.32 -25.58 -6.41
N LEU A 579 -12.16 -24.51 -5.61
CA LEU A 579 -11.65 -23.22 -6.12
C LEU A 579 -10.28 -23.38 -6.78
N TRP A 580 -9.40 -24.19 -6.20
CA TRP A 580 -8.07 -24.42 -6.72
C TRP A 580 -8.08 -25.36 -7.93
N ASN A 581 -8.70 -26.54 -7.82
CA ASN A 581 -8.59 -27.59 -8.82
C ASN A 581 -9.48 -27.37 -10.05
N ASP A 582 -10.70 -26.88 -9.86
CA ASP A 582 -11.70 -26.80 -10.92
C ASP A 582 -11.83 -25.39 -11.50
N VAL A 583 -11.50 -24.35 -10.72
CA VAL A 583 -11.64 -22.96 -11.16
C VAL A 583 -10.29 -22.36 -11.56
N ILE A 584 -9.32 -22.30 -10.65
CA ILE A 584 -8.03 -21.65 -10.92
C ILE A 584 -7.17 -22.48 -11.88
N LYS A 585 -7.02 -23.79 -11.64
CA LYS A 585 -6.24 -24.66 -12.53
C LYS A 585 -6.85 -24.87 -13.90
N ALA A 586 -8.16 -24.66 -14.06
CA ALA A 586 -8.79 -24.67 -15.38
C ALA A 586 -8.28 -23.51 -16.25
N GLU A 587 -8.08 -22.32 -15.66
CA GLU A 587 -7.49 -21.15 -16.34
C GLU A 587 -5.96 -21.21 -16.36
N TYR A 588 -5.34 -21.62 -15.25
CA TYR A 588 -3.90 -21.63 -15.02
C TYR A 588 -3.39 -23.05 -14.78
N SER A 589 -3.33 -23.85 -15.84
CA SER A 589 -3.03 -25.29 -15.78
C SER A 589 -1.68 -25.66 -15.13
N THR A 590 -0.68 -24.78 -15.21
CA THR A 590 0.65 -24.97 -14.59
C THR A 590 0.80 -24.22 -13.26
N ALA A 591 -0.30 -23.77 -12.65
CA ALA A 591 -0.25 -23.04 -11.39
C ALA A 591 0.18 -23.95 -10.23
N VAL A 592 1.03 -23.41 -9.36
CA VAL A 592 1.57 -24.08 -8.18
C VAL A 592 1.19 -23.28 -6.92
N LEU A 593 0.43 -23.90 -6.01
CA LEU A 593 -0.03 -23.29 -4.77
C LEU A 593 1.03 -23.36 -3.67
N PHE A 594 1.63 -24.53 -3.49
CA PHE A 594 2.67 -24.76 -2.49
C PHE A 594 4.02 -24.85 -3.20
N PHE A 595 4.89 -23.91 -2.90
CA PHE A 595 6.21 -23.79 -3.52
C PHE A 595 7.22 -23.32 -2.49
N ASP A 596 8.43 -23.84 -2.59
CA ASP A 596 9.51 -23.47 -1.69
C ASP A 596 9.85 -21.99 -1.87
N VAL A 597 10.00 -21.32 -0.74
CA VAL A 597 10.52 -19.96 -0.67
C VAL A 597 12.01 -20.11 -0.42
N THR A 598 12.84 -19.80 -1.42
CA THR A 598 14.28 -19.70 -1.21
C THR A 598 14.53 -18.63 -0.15
N THR A 599 14.93 -19.05 1.05
CA THR A 599 15.43 -18.13 2.07
C THR A 599 16.73 -17.55 1.54
N ASN A 600 16.70 -16.31 1.06
CA ASN A 600 17.92 -15.54 0.94
C ASN A 600 18.46 -15.35 2.35
N ASN A 601 19.56 -16.04 2.66
CA ASN A 601 20.30 -15.91 3.91
C ASN A 601 20.82 -14.48 4.11
#